data_AF-A0A1I3XAA2-F1
#
_entry.id   AF-A0A1I3XAA2-F1
#
_cell.length_a   1.000
_cell.length_b   1.000
_cell.length_c   1.000
_cell.angle_alpha   90.00
_cell.angle_beta   90.00
_cell.angle_gamma   90.00
#
_symmetry.space_group_name_H-M   'P 1'
#
loop_
_entity.id
_entity.type
_entity.pdbx_description
1 polymer ?
#
loop_
_entity_poly.entity_id
_entity_poly.type
_entity_poly.pdbx_seq_one_letter_code
_entity_poly.pdbx_strand_id
1 'polypeptide(L)' 'MSHHELSHLNWHKSTYSSQNGNCVEVAELPDGGRAVRDSKNPGGPMLRFTPDEWQEFVHGVKDGKFD' A
#
# COMPACT_ATOMS: atom_id res chain seq x y z
N MET A 1 4.01 -15.69 -1.17
CA MET A 1 2.91 -15.34 -0.24
C MET A 1 1.59 -15.39 -1.00
N SER A 2 0.58 -16.10 -0.49
CA SER A 2 -0.74 -16.16 -1.12
C SER A 2 -1.56 -14.89 -0.81
N HIS A 3 -2.67 -14.68 -1.54
CA HIS A 3 -3.59 -13.57 -1.28
C HIS A 3 -4.23 -13.63 0.12
N HIS A 4 -4.44 -14.85 0.65
CA HIS A 4 -5.00 -15.06 1.97
C HIS A 4 -4.02 -14.67 3.10
N GLU A 5 -2.72 -14.84 2.90
CA GLU A 5 -1.71 -14.40 3.88
C GLU A 5 -1.62 -12.86 3.96
N LEU A 6 -1.99 -12.17 2.87
CA LEU A 6 -1.98 -10.71 2.81
C LEU A 6 -3.15 -10.05 3.51
N SER A 7 -4.33 -10.70 3.49
CA SER A 7 -5.52 -10.16 4.14
C SER A 7 -5.34 -10.10 5.66
N HIS A 8 -4.47 -10.96 6.22
CA HIS A 8 -4.17 -11.03 7.66
C HIS A 8 -3.11 -10.02 8.14
N LEU A 9 -2.51 -9.24 7.23
CA LEU A 9 -1.56 -8.20 7.63
C LEU A 9 -2.24 -7.07 8.39
N ASN A 10 -1.45 -6.32 9.15
CA ASN A 10 -1.93 -5.12 9.84
C ASN A 10 -2.07 -3.95 8.86
N TRP A 11 -3.28 -3.78 8.31
CA TRP A 11 -3.59 -2.74 7.34
C TRP A 11 -3.87 -1.39 8.02
N HIS A 12 -3.15 -0.36 7.59
CA HIS A 12 -3.39 1.02 7.96
C HIS A 12 -4.06 1.78 6.80
N LYS A 13 -5.29 2.23 7.05
CA LYS A 13 -6.06 3.04 6.09
C LYS A 13 -5.58 4.50 6.12
N SER A 14 -5.37 5.09 4.95
CA SER A 14 -5.01 6.50 4.84
C SER A 14 -6.12 7.40 5.40
N THR A 15 -5.74 8.41 6.17
CA THR A 15 -6.66 9.44 6.70
C THR A 15 -7.28 10.32 5.61
N TYR A 16 -6.69 10.34 4.41
CA TYR A 16 -7.24 11.01 3.23
C TYR A 16 -8.33 10.20 2.53
N SER A 17 -8.59 8.96 2.99
CA SER A 17 -9.66 8.10 2.48
C SER A 17 -11.02 8.57 3.01
N SER A 18 -11.72 9.42 2.25
CA SER A 18 -13.08 9.88 2.55
C SER A 18 -14.14 9.11 1.74
N GLN A 19 -15.43 9.30 2.05
CA GLN A 19 -16.55 8.58 1.40
C GLN A 19 -16.56 8.71 -0.14
N ASN A 20 -16.08 9.84 -0.67
CA ASN A 20 -16.03 10.10 -2.12
C ASN A 20 -14.62 10.04 -2.71
N GLY A 21 -13.61 9.63 -1.93
CA GLY A 21 -12.21 9.61 -2.35
C GLY A 21 -11.73 8.25 -2.88
N ASN A 22 -10.49 8.24 -3.36
CA ASN A 22 -9.73 7.01 -3.63
C ASN A 22 -9.18 6.50 -2.29
N CYS A 23 -9.72 5.39 -1.80
CA CYS A 23 -9.36 4.85 -0.49
C CYS A 23 -8.18 3.90 -0.63
N VAL A 24 -7.10 4.16 0.10
CA VAL A 24 -5.89 3.32 0.07
C VAL A 24 -5.53 2.83 1.46
N GLU A 25 -5.05 1.60 1.51
CA GLU A 25 -4.52 0.93 2.69
C GLU A 25 -3.09 0.47 2.43
N VAL A 26 -2.24 0.57 3.46
CA VAL A 26 -0.85 0.10 3.44
C VAL A 26 -0.63 -0.90 4.58
N ALA A 27 0.16 -1.94 4.32
CA ALA A 27 0.62 -2.86 5.35
C ALA A 27 2.13 -3.11 5.24
N GLU A 28 2.76 -3.32 6.39
CA GLU A 28 4.14 -3.81 6.49
C GLU A 28 4.19 -5.30 6.22
N LEU A 29 5.18 -5.72 5.42
CA LEU A 29 5.46 -7.11 5.12
C LEU A 29 6.56 -7.66 6.04
N PRO A 30 6.60 -8.98 6.32
CA PRO A 30 7.62 -9.58 7.18
C PRO A 30 9.07 -9.38 6.69
N ASP A 31 9.26 -9.15 5.39
CA ASP A 31 10.55 -8.87 4.76
C ASP A 31 10.94 -7.37 4.80
N GLY A 32 10.16 -6.55 5.51
CA GLY A 32 10.33 -5.10 5.58
C GLY A 32 9.71 -4.34 4.41
N GLY A 33 9.17 -5.04 3.41
CA GLY A 33 8.48 -4.43 2.27
C GLY A 33 7.14 -3.79 2.64
N ARG A 34 6.45 -3.28 1.63
CA ARG A 34 5.10 -2.71 1.78
C ARG A 34 4.13 -3.30 0.78
N ALA A 35 2.91 -3.55 1.24
CA ALA A 35 1.79 -3.87 0.36
C ALA A 35 0.80 -2.71 0.36
N VAL A 36 0.28 -2.37 -0.82
CA VAL A 36 -0.71 -1.31 -1.03
C VAL A 36 -1.94 -1.90 -1.71
N ARG A 37 -3.13 -1.54 -1.24
CA ARG A 37 -4.39 -1.98 -1.84
C ARG A 37 -5.46 -0.90 -1.82
N ASP A 38 -6.49 -1.11 -2.63
CA ASP A 38 -7.74 -0.36 -2.57
C ASP A 38 -8.55 -0.82 -1.34
N SER A 39 -8.87 0.09 -0.43
CA SER A 39 -9.67 -0.22 0.77
C SER A 39 -11.10 -0.66 0.40
N LYS A 40 -11.61 -0.25 -0.76
CA LYS A 40 -12.95 -0.61 -1.24
C LYS A 40 -12.98 -2.01 -1.85
N ASN A 41 -11.82 -2.57 -2.20
CA ASN A 41 -11.70 -3.93 -2.70
C ASN A 41 -10.56 -4.69 -1.98
N PRO A 42 -10.72 -5.03 -0.68
CA PRO A 42 -9.66 -5.68 0.11
C PRO A 42 -9.20 -7.03 -0.43
N GLY A 43 -10.07 -7.72 -1.18
CA GLY A 43 -9.81 -9.00 -1.86
C GLY A 43 -9.30 -8.86 -3.29
N GLY A 44 -9.10 -7.63 -3.76
CA GLY A 44 -8.60 -7.33 -5.09
C GLY A 44 -7.08 -7.47 -5.24
N PRO A 45 -6.53 -7.09 -6.40
CA PRO A 45 -5.09 -7.01 -6.62
C PRO A 45 -4.41 -6.03 -5.66
N MET A 46 -3.15 -6.31 -5.36
CA MET A 46 -2.37 -5.56 -4.37
C MET A 46 -0.99 -5.29 -4.96
N LEU A 47 -0.49 -4.07 -4.81
CA LEU A 47 0.88 -3.74 -5.17
C LEU A 47 1.79 -4.19 -4.03
N ARG A 48 2.97 -4.69 -4.37
CA ARG A 48 4.01 -5.07 -3.42
C ARG A 48 5.30 -4.35 -3.79
N PHE A 49 5.96 -3.83 -2.77
CA PHE A 49 7.24 -3.16 -2.86
C PHE A 49 8.21 -3.88 -1.93
N THR A 50 9.41 -4.15 -2.43
CA THR A 50 10.56 -4.42 -1.58
C THR A 50 10.87 -3.20 -0.70
N PRO A 51 11.69 -3.33 0.36
CA PRO A 51 12.10 -2.20 1.18
C PRO A 51 12.71 -1.05 0.36
N ASP A 52 13.59 -1.37 -0.58
CA ASP A 52 14.30 -0.39 -1.40
C ASP A 52 13.36 0.32 -2.38
N GLU A 53 12.50 -0.45 -3.08
CA GLU A 53 11.48 0.14 -3.98
C GLU A 53 10.52 1.06 -3.24
N TRP A 54 10.15 0.74 -1.99
CA TRP A 54 9.29 1.60 -1.19
C TRP A 54 9.97 2.91 -0.82
N GLN A 55 11.26 2.86 -0.45
CA GLN A 55 12.05 4.06 -0.16
C GLN A 55 12.15 4.96 -1.40
N GLU A 56 12.49 4.38 -2.55
CA GLU A 56 12.58 5.11 -3.81
C GLU A 56 11.23 5.70 -4.25
N PHE A 57 10.14 4.95 -4.08
CA PHE A 57 8.80 5.44 -4.35
C PHE A 57 8.47 6.67 -3.51
N VAL A 58 8.71 6.62 -2.19
CA VAL A 58 8.45 7.75 -1.29
C VAL A 58 9.32 8.96 -1.64
N HIS A 59 10.59 8.75 -1.99
CA HIS A 59 11.46 9.84 -2.44
C HIS A 59 10.94 10.47 -3.73
N GLY A 60 10.62 9.66 -4.74
CA GLY A 60 10.07 10.16 -6.00
C GLY A 60 8.77 10.95 -5.84
N VAL A 61 7.86 10.51 -4.96
CA VAL A 61 6.62 11.25 -4.64
C VAL A 61 6.94 12.60 -4.01
N LYS A 62 7.87 12.65 -3.05
CA LYS A 62 8.27 13.91 -2.40
C LYS A 62 8.95 14.89 -3.36
N ASP A 63 9.67 14.36 -4.34
CA ASP A 63 10.36 15.14 -5.36
C ASP A 63 9.45 15.57 -6.52
N GLY A 64 8.15 15.20 -6.50
CA GLY A 64 7.19 15.55 -7.56
C GLY A 64 7.40 14.79 -8.88
N LYS A 65 8.08 13.63 -8.83
CA LYS A 65 8.40 12.83 -10.03
C LYS A 65 7.16 12.30 -10.78
N PHE A 66 6.02 12.25 -10.10
CA PHE A 66 4.81 11.59 -10.57
C PHE A 66 3.60 12.54 -10.71
N ASP A 67 3.82 13.86 -10.65
CA ASP A 67 2.82 14.91 -10.94
C ASP A 67 2.72 15.22 -12.44
#